data_AF-A0A9W5ZSV7-F1
#
_entry.id   AF-A0A9W5ZSV7-F1
#
_cell.length_a   1.000
_cell.length_b   1.000
_cell.length_c   1.000
_cell.angle_alpha   90.00
_cell.angle_beta   90.00
_cell.angle_gamma   90.00
#
_symmetry.space_group_name_H-M   'P 1'
#
loop_
_entity.id
_entity.type
_entity.pdbx_description
1 polymer ?
#
loop_
_entity_poly.entity_id
_entity_poly.type
_entity_poly.pdbx_seq_one_letter_code
_entity_poly.pdbx_strand_id
1 'polypeptide(L)'
;MKLSTISTLLTIIVSIMAAPTTEGQDTPITGLGSRRVASGCYPFASPRCGLSDTYCQCADGRFYDYNGKMGCNPPAAIVAESVTGIPGYTCT
;
A
#
# COMPACT_ATOMS: atom_id res chain seq x y z
N MET A 1 22.60 -21.67 -50.49
CA MET A 1 22.78 -21.15 -49.11
C MET A 1 21.43 -21.19 -48.43
N LYS A 2 21.26 -21.98 -47.36
CA LYS A 2 20.01 -22.14 -46.62
C LYS A 2 20.33 -21.86 -45.16
N LEU A 3 19.95 -20.68 -44.67
CA LEU A 3 20.15 -20.25 -43.28
C LEU A 3 19.07 -20.88 -42.41
N SER A 4 19.49 -21.68 -41.43
CA SER A 4 18.62 -22.23 -40.38
C SER A 4 18.52 -21.21 -39.25
N THR A 5 17.31 -20.70 -39.01
CA THR A 5 16.97 -19.76 -37.94
C THR A 5 16.88 -20.48 -36.59
N ILE A 6 17.66 -19.99 -35.62
CA ILE A 6 17.69 -20.48 -34.23
C ILE A 6 16.54 -19.81 -33.47
N SER A 7 15.58 -20.61 -32.99
CA SER A 7 14.42 -20.17 -32.20
C SER A 7 14.72 -20.29 -30.71
N THR A 8 15.08 -19.18 -30.06
CA THR A 8 15.32 -19.11 -28.61
C THR A 8 14.01 -18.90 -27.84
N LEU A 9 13.70 -19.84 -26.95
CA LEU A 9 12.62 -19.77 -25.96
C LEU A 9 12.94 -18.72 -24.88
N LEU A 10 12.00 -17.82 -24.60
CA LEU A 10 12.05 -16.93 -23.44
C LEU A 10 10.80 -17.16 -22.58
N THR A 11 10.94 -17.92 -21.49
CA THR A 11 9.88 -18.14 -20.50
C THR A 11 9.94 -17.05 -19.42
N ILE A 12 8.91 -16.21 -19.35
CA ILE A 12 8.75 -15.18 -18.33
C ILE A 12 8.03 -15.81 -17.12
N ILE A 13 8.75 -16.01 -16.02
CA ILE A 13 8.17 -16.36 -14.72
C ILE A 13 7.63 -15.09 -14.06
N VAL A 14 6.29 -14.97 -14.01
CA VAL A 14 5.60 -13.90 -13.30
C VAL A 14 5.48 -14.29 -11.83
N SER A 15 6.25 -13.65 -10.97
CA SER A 15 6.10 -13.76 -9.51
C SER A 15 4.86 -12.98 -9.08
N ILE A 16 3.76 -13.69 -8.81
CA ILE A 16 2.60 -13.16 -8.08
C ILE A 16 3.01 -12.92 -6.63
N MET A 17 3.37 -11.67 -6.29
CA MET A 17 3.40 -11.27 -4.89
C MET A 17 1.96 -11.19 -4.40
N ALA A 18 1.60 -12.11 -3.49
CA ALA A 18 0.35 -12.05 -2.75
C ALA A 18 0.30 -10.70 -2.02
N ALA A 19 -0.78 -9.94 -2.24
CA ALA A 19 -1.05 -8.72 -1.51
C ALA A 19 -1.23 -9.06 -0.02
N PRO A 20 -0.67 -8.25 0.91
CA PRO A 20 -0.87 -8.46 2.33
C PRO A 20 -2.35 -8.44 2.67
N THR A 21 -2.78 -9.45 3.42
CA THR A 21 -4.15 -9.64 3.86
C THR A 21 -4.58 -8.53 4.80
N THR A 22 -5.79 -8.06 4.54
CA THR A 22 -6.56 -7.05 5.25
C THR A 22 -6.70 -7.36 6.73
N GLU A 23 -5.99 -6.62 7.58
CA GLU A 23 -6.32 -6.44 8.99
C GLU A 23 -6.40 -4.92 9.20
N GLY A 24 -7.62 -4.35 9.17
CA GLY A 24 -7.86 -2.92 9.38
C GLY A 24 -8.57 -2.15 8.26
N GLN A 25 -9.14 -2.82 7.25
CA GLN A 25 -10.01 -2.16 6.27
C GLN A 25 -11.46 -2.31 6.74
N ASP A 26 -11.92 -1.40 7.59
CA ASP A 26 -13.36 -1.17 7.75
C ASP A 26 -13.96 -1.05 6.35
N THR A 27 -14.91 -1.95 6.08
CA THR A 27 -15.77 -2.08 4.89
C THR A 27 -15.51 -1.07 3.76
N PRO A 28 -15.13 -1.52 2.54
CA PRO A 28 -15.23 -0.65 1.38
C PRO A 28 -16.71 -0.31 1.20
N ILE A 29 -17.08 0.93 1.53
CA ILE A 29 -18.38 1.51 1.21
C ILE A 29 -18.57 1.31 -0.30
N THR A 30 -19.38 0.32 -0.63
CA THR A 30 -19.73 -0.09 -1.99
C THR A 30 -20.57 1.04 -2.58
N GLY A 31 -19.92 2.09 -3.11
CA GLY A 31 -20.65 3.26 -3.58
C GLY A 31 -19.87 4.52 -3.95
N LEU A 32 -18.55 4.60 -3.74
CA LEU A 32 -17.75 5.67 -4.35
C LEU A 32 -16.69 5.04 -5.24
N GLY A 33 -16.94 5.09 -6.56
CA GLY A 33 -16.00 4.67 -7.58
C GLY A 33 -14.61 5.18 -7.29
N SER A 34 -13.63 4.32 -7.51
CA SER A 34 -12.20 4.52 -7.29
C SER A 34 -11.70 5.89 -7.78
N ARG A 35 -11.86 6.92 -6.95
CA ARG A 35 -11.08 8.16 -7.05
C ARG A 35 -9.68 7.77 -6.60
N ARG A 36 -8.94 7.13 -7.51
CA ARG A 36 -7.53 6.83 -7.33
C ARG A 36 -6.86 8.17 -7.04
N VAL A 37 -6.43 8.30 -5.80
CA VAL A 37 -5.68 9.45 -5.32
C VAL A 37 -4.33 9.41 -6.03
N ALA A 38 -3.85 10.53 -6.57
CA ALA A 38 -2.64 10.56 -7.41
C ALA A 38 -1.40 9.99 -6.68
N SER A 39 -1.34 10.17 -5.36
CA SER A 39 -0.31 9.60 -4.49
C SER A 39 -0.40 8.08 -4.27
N GLY A 40 -1.56 7.46 -4.52
CA GLY A 40 -1.81 6.06 -4.16
C GLY A 40 -1.84 5.79 -2.66
N CYS A 41 -2.04 6.83 -1.83
CA CYS A 41 -2.05 6.75 -0.38
C CYS A 41 -3.43 7.09 0.20
N TYR A 42 -3.83 6.37 1.24
CA TYR A 42 -5.15 6.49 1.87
C TYR A 42 -5.00 6.64 3.40
N PRO A 43 -5.91 7.36 4.06
CA PRO A 43 -5.91 7.45 5.52
C PRO A 43 -6.04 6.09 6.18
N PHE A 44 -5.26 5.86 7.23
CA PHE A 44 -5.23 4.67 8.06
C PHE A 44 -5.29 5.07 9.53
N ALA A 45 -6.17 4.44 10.29
CA ALA A 45 -6.24 4.62 11.73
C ALA A 45 -6.55 3.26 12.37
N SER A 46 -5.91 2.96 13.50
CA SER A 46 -6.18 1.74 14.25
C SER A 46 -6.19 2.01 15.75
N PRO A 47 -7.25 2.69 16.27
CA PRO A 47 -7.35 3.05 17.69
C PRO A 47 -7.44 1.83 18.60
N ARG A 48 -7.93 0.69 18.08
CA ARG A 48 -7.94 -0.59 18.80
C ARG A 48 -6.53 -1.16 18.99
N CYS A 49 -5.59 -0.73 18.17
CA CYS A 49 -4.19 -1.15 18.19
C CYS A 49 -3.26 -0.05 18.71
N GLY A 50 -3.76 0.84 19.58
CA GLY A 50 -2.93 1.85 20.25
C GLY A 50 -2.59 3.09 19.41
N LEU A 51 -2.98 3.12 18.13
CA LEU A 51 -2.73 4.28 17.27
C LEU A 51 -3.79 5.35 17.52
N SER A 52 -3.38 6.40 18.21
CA SER A 52 -4.25 7.55 18.52
C SER A 52 -4.39 8.52 17.33
N ASP A 53 -3.44 8.47 16.39
CA ASP A 53 -3.37 9.36 15.24
C ASP A 53 -3.80 8.67 13.94
N THR A 54 -4.09 9.50 12.93
CA THR A 54 -4.29 9.06 11.55
C THR A 54 -2.97 9.10 10.80
N TYR A 55 -2.66 8.01 10.10
CA TYR A 55 -1.52 7.86 9.21
C TYR A 55 -2.01 7.72 7.76
N CYS A 56 -1.08 7.66 6.82
CA CYS A 56 -1.34 7.39 5.42
C CYS A 56 -0.69 6.07 5.03
N GLN A 57 -1.49 5.08 4.61
CA GLN A 57 -0.98 3.84 4.02
C GLN A 57 -0.92 3.98 2.50
N CYS A 58 0.26 3.80 1.93
CA CYS A 58 0.48 3.88 0.49
C CYS A 58 0.48 2.50 -0.18
N ALA A 59 0.34 2.47 -1.50
CA ALA A 59 0.33 1.24 -2.30
C ALA A 59 1.63 0.41 -2.20
N ASP A 60 2.74 1.02 -1.76
CA ASP A 60 4.00 0.32 -1.49
C ASP A 60 4.04 -0.38 -0.12
N GLY A 61 2.98 -0.26 0.69
CA GLY A 61 2.85 -0.90 2.01
C GLY A 61 3.42 -0.09 3.17
N ARG A 62 4.13 1.00 2.89
CA ARG A 62 4.69 1.89 3.92
C ARG A 62 3.63 2.84 4.45
N PHE A 63 3.92 3.36 5.64
CA PHE A 63 3.09 4.28 6.37
C PHE A 63 3.78 5.63 6.47
N TYR A 64 2.99 6.69 6.28
CA TYR A 64 3.44 8.07 6.28
C TYR A 64 2.57 8.91 7.22
N ASP A 65 3.09 10.06 7.62
CA ASP A 65 2.34 11.04 8.38
C ASP A 65 1.19 11.63 7.55
N TYR A 66 0.08 11.88 8.23
CA TYR A 66 -1.06 12.58 7.65
C TYR A 66 -0.72 14.05 7.42
N ASN A 67 -0.85 14.52 6.17
CA ASN A 67 -0.43 15.86 5.78
C ASN A 67 -1.53 16.91 6.02
N GLY A 68 -1.95 17.09 7.27
CA GLY A 68 -2.89 18.14 7.69
C GLY A 68 -4.04 18.39 6.69
N LYS A 69 -3.96 19.49 5.93
CA LYS A 69 -4.98 19.86 4.92
C LYS A 69 -4.91 19.07 3.61
N MET A 70 -3.72 18.58 3.22
CA MET A 70 -3.51 17.78 2.01
C MET A 70 -3.82 16.29 2.25
N GLY A 71 -3.91 15.87 3.51
CA GLY A 71 -4.22 14.50 3.92
C GLY A 71 -3.19 13.50 3.40
N CYS A 72 -3.63 12.51 2.65
CA CYS A 72 -2.74 11.53 2.04
C CYS A 72 -2.41 11.82 0.58
N ASN A 73 -2.67 13.05 0.10
CA ASN A 73 -2.44 13.43 -1.30
C ASN A 73 -1.85 14.84 -1.47
N PRO A 74 -0.52 15.00 -1.38
CA PRO A 74 0.47 13.98 -1.01
C PRO A 74 0.54 13.75 0.51
N PRO A 75 1.02 12.57 0.96
CA PRO A 75 1.35 12.36 2.38
C PRO A 75 2.54 13.24 2.81
N ALA A 76 2.85 13.24 4.10
CA ALA A 76 4.02 13.94 4.64
C ALA A 76 5.25 13.01 4.70
N ALA A 77 5.89 12.84 5.87
CA ALA A 77 7.10 12.04 6.02
C ALA A 77 6.79 10.54 6.18
N ILE A 78 7.76 9.68 5.88
CA ILE A 78 7.66 8.25 6.16
C ILE A 78 7.73 8.02 7.68
N VAL A 79 6.85 7.17 8.18
CA VAL A 79 6.77 6.77 9.59
C VAL A 79 7.32 5.35 9.77
N ALA A 80 6.89 4.42 8.92
CA ALA A 80 7.26 3.01 9.05
C ALA A 80 7.17 2.25 7.72
N GLU A 81 7.93 1.16 7.61
CA GLU A 81 7.86 0.26 6.45
C GLU A 81 6.65 -0.69 6.49
N SER A 82 6.03 -0.84 7.67
CA SER A 82 4.83 -1.67 7.90
C SER A 82 4.08 -1.20 9.14
N VAL A 83 2.86 -1.71 9.35
CA VAL A 83 1.97 -1.26 10.43
C VAL A 83 2.55 -1.51 11.83
N THR A 84 3.30 -2.60 12.00
CA THR A 84 3.96 -2.96 13.27
C THR A 84 5.17 -2.07 13.59
N GLY A 85 5.69 -1.34 12.60
CA GLY A 85 6.74 -0.35 12.80
C GLY A 85 6.21 1.01 13.25
N ILE A 86 4.89 1.23 13.25
CA ILE A 86 4.32 2.51 13.70
C ILE A 86 4.50 2.63 15.22
N PRO A 87 5.11 3.72 15.72
CA PRO A 87 5.25 3.94 17.15
C PRO A 87 3.88 3.89 17.86
N GLY A 88 3.77 3.05 18.89
CA GLY A 88 2.53 2.88 19.64
C GLY A 88 1.56 1.83 19.09
N TYR A 89 1.91 1.12 18.02
CA TYR A 89 1.12 -0.02 17.56
C TYR A 89 1.22 -1.20 18.54
N THR A 90 0.07 -1.74 18.97
CA THR A 90 0.01 -2.78 20.01
C THR A 90 -0.66 -4.09 19.60
N CYS A 91 -1.22 -4.17 18.39
CA CYS A 91 -1.77 -5.43 17.89
C CYS A 91 -0.65 -6.29 17.29
N THR A 92 -0.31 -7.42 17.91
CA THR A 92 0.74 -8.33 17.42
C THR A 92 0.16 -9.69 17.10
#